data_AF-A0A7V9RIS5-F1
#
_entry.id   AF-A0A7V9RIS5-F1
#
_cell.length_a   1.000
_cell.length_b   1.000
_cell.length_c   1.000
_cell.angle_alpha   90.00
_cell.angle_beta   90.00
_cell.angle_gamma   90.00
#
_symmetry.space_group_name_H-M   'P 1'
#
loop_
_entity.id
_entity.type
_entity.pdbx_description
1 polymer ?
#
loop_
_entity_poly.entity_id
_entity_poly.type
_entity_poly.pdbx_seq_one_letter_code
_entity_poly.pdbx_strand_id
1 'polypeptide(L)'
;MRSRWAAAAALAAAALLASCGGGDDDAASTDGGEIEIAAESDADRMIGEDLVAYLDRNLEADPDEQESFDRACGDEPANPKVAAQCEQARATLDAYSSIDSVEVADGRITIVTGIEPGGDAATVAGQGLCDLIQGADVADFTRGSRILGAGDAEIAACVSR
;
A
#
# COMPACT_ATOMS: atom_id res chain seq x y z
N MET A 1 18.53 24.38 10.70
CA MET A 1 17.51 23.38 11.11
C MET A 1 17.48 22.32 10.03
N ARG A 2 17.82 21.08 10.36
CA ARG A 2 17.99 19.97 9.41
C ARG A 2 16.66 19.21 9.34
N SER A 3 15.97 19.28 8.21
CA SER A 3 14.76 18.51 7.92
C SER A 3 15.10 17.03 7.81
N ARG A 4 14.52 16.20 8.68
CA ARG A 4 14.63 14.74 8.65
C ARG A 4 13.46 14.18 7.86
N TRP A 5 13.71 13.86 6.59
CA TRP A 5 12.93 12.86 5.88
C TRP A 5 13.21 11.54 6.61
N ALA A 6 12.18 10.94 7.21
CA ALA A 6 12.33 9.82 8.13
C ALA A 6 12.65 8.53 7.38
N ALA A 7 13.91 8.40 6.95
CA ALA A 7 14.53 7.11 6.74
C ALA A 7 14.97 6.54 8.09
N ALA A 8 14.69 5.26 8.29
CA ALA A 8 15.32 4.36 9.25
C ALA A 8 15.03 4.59 10.74
N ALA A 9 14.10 3.80 11.27
CA ALA A 9 14.08 3.34 12.66
C ALA A 9 13.54 1.91 12.67
N ALA A 10 14.08 0.91 13.36
CA ALA A 10 15.35 0.74 14.04
C ALA A 10 15.56 -0.77 14.20
N LEU A 11 16.73 -1.27 13.83
CA LEU A 11 17.21 -2.57 14.30
C LEU A 11 17.43 -2.51 15.81
N ALA A 12 16.68 -3.33 16.56
CA ALA A 12 17.12 -4.12 17.72
C ALA A 12 16.02 -4.26 18.79
N ALA A 13 15.51 -5.48 19.01
CA ALA A 13 15.73 -6.23 20.26
C ALA A 13 14.93 -7.55 20.29
N ALA A 14 15.70 -8.64 20.30
CA ALA A 14 15.48 -9.94 20.93
C ALA A 14 14.11 -10.30 21.54
N ALA A 15 13.57 -11.42 21.05
CA ALA A 15 13.03 -12.57 21.77
C ALA A 15 12.42 -12.37 23.17
N LEU A 16 11.16 -12.81 23.35
CA LEU A 16 10.77 -13.83 24.34
C LEU A 16 9.26 -14.17 24.25
N LEU A 17 9.00 -15.48 24.24
CA LEU A 17 7.85 -16.22 24.81
C LEU A 17 6.54 -16.29 24.05
N ALA A 18 6.23 -17.54 23.68
CA ALA A 18 4.88 -18.07 23.59
C ALA A 18 4.03 -17.70 24.82
N SER A 19 2.83 -17.20 24.55
CA SER A 19 1.69 -17.28 25.46
C SER A 19 0.43 -17.51 24.65
N CYS A 20 -0.15 -18.69 24.84
CA CYS A 20 -1.56 -18.99 24.59
C CYS A 20 -2.43 -18.07 25.45
N GLY A 21 -3.55 -17.57 24.91
CA GLY A 21 -4.54 -16.83 25.69
C GLY A 21 -5.69 -16.37 24.81
N GLY A 22 -6.72 -17.21 24.67
CA GLY A 22 -7.96 -16.85 23.99
C GLY A 22 -8.76 -15.79 24.74
N GLY A 23 -9.61 -15.11 23.97
CA GLY A 23 -10.60 -14.16 24.43
C GLY A 23 -11.27 -13.51 23.22
N ASP A 24 -12.42 -14.05 22.82
CA ASP A 24 -13.41 -13.37 21.99
C ASP A 24 -13.73 -12.00 22.61
N ASP A 25 -13.41 -10.94 21.89
CA ASP A 25 -14.03 -9.63 22.06
C ASP A 25 -14.33 -9.11 20.65
N ASP A 26 -15.60 -9.25 20.26
CA ASP A 26 -16.24 -8.55 19.15
C ASP A 26 -16.03 -7.03 19.31
N ALA A 27 -14.99 -6.52 18.66
CA ALA A 27 -14.83 -5.10 18.39
C ALA A 27 -15.20 -4.85 16.92
N ALA A 28 -16.14 -3.94 16.72
CA ALA A 28 -16.74 -3.60 15.44
C ALA A 28 -15.71 -3.54 14.30
N SER A 29 -15.85 -4.47 13.34
CA SER A 29 -15.18 -4.42 12.06
C SER A 29 -15.58 -3.14 11.33
N THR A 30 -14.65 -2.19 11.25
CA THR A 30 -14.66 -1.20 10.18
C THR A 30 -14.22 -1.96 8.94
N ASP A 31 -15.21 -2.41 8.17
CA ASP A 31 -15.09 -3.27 6.99
C ASP A 31 -14.37 -2.51 5.85
N GLY A 32 -13.03 -2.47 5.92
CA GLY A 32 -12.19 -2.73 4.77
C GLY A 32 -11.97 -4.23 4.75
N GLY A 33 -12.46 -4.92 3.72
CA GLY A 33 -12.32 -6.37 3.63
C GLY A 33 -10.86 -6.79 3.79
N GLU A 34 -10.62 -7.92 4.45
CA GLU A 34 -9.29 -8.52 4.52
C GLU A 34 -8.79 -8.76 3.08
N ILE A 35 -7.68 -8.14 2.69
CA ILE A 35 -7.07 -8.29 1.38
C ILE A 35 -6.75 -9.77 1.15
N GLU A 36 -7.32 -10.38 0.11
CA GLU A 36 -7.07 -11.79 -0.19
C GLU A 36 -5.64 -11.98 -0.73
N ILE A 37 -4.90 -12.96 -0.20
CA ILE A 37 -3.56 -13.29 -0.69
C ILE A 37 -3.60 -14.62 -1.45
N ALA A 38 -3.36 -14.56 -2.75
CA ALA A 38 -3.21 -15.74 -3.62
C ALA A 38 -1.72 -15.97 -3.92
N ALA A 39 -1.23 -17.20 -3.68
CA ALA A 39 0.20 -17.51 -3.84
C ALA A 39 0.42 -18.94 -4.32
N GLU A 40 1.46 -19.15 -5.13
CA GLU A 40 1.83 -20.47 -5.67
C GLU A 40 2.59 -21.34 -4.65
N SER A 41 3.21 -20.72 -3.65
CA SER A 41 3.99 -21.39 -2.61
C SER A 41 3.92 -20.67 -1.26
N ASP A 42 4.37 -21.34 -0.20
CA ASP A 42 4.49 -20.72 1.13
C ASP A 42 5.48 -19.54 1.13
N ALA A 43 6.52 -19.59 0.29
CA ALA A 43 7.47 -18.49 0.16
C ALA A 43 6.81 -17.27 -0.51
N ASP A 44 6.02 -17.50 -1.55
CA ASP A 44 5.28 -16.45 -2.26
C ASP A 44 4.19 -15.84 -1.38
N ARG A 45 3.55 -16.66 -0.55
CA ARG A 45 2.56 -16.17 0.43
C ARG A 45 3.19 -15.23 1.45
N MET A 46 4.36 -15.56 2.00
CA MET A 46 5.07 -14.66 2.92
C MET A 46 5.40 -13.31 2.27
N ILE A 47 5.73 -13.29 0.97
CA ILE A 47 5.97 -12.05 0.23
C ILE A 47 4.69 -11.21 0.13
N GLY A 48 3.55 -11.85 -0.15
CA GLY A 48 2.24 -11.19 -0.17
C GLY A 48 1.87 -10.61 1.19
N GLU A 49 2.05 -11.39 2.26
CA GLU A 49 1.79 -10.97 3.65
C GLU A 49 2.70 -9.81 4.07
N ASP A 50 4.00 -9.87 3.75
CA ASP A 50 4.96 -8.79 4.02
C ASP A 50 4.61 -7.51 3.26
N LEU A 51 4.12 -7.63 2.01
CA LEU A 51 3.65 -6.47 1.25
C LEU A 51 2.41 -5.86 1.89
N VAL A 52 1.39 -6.65 2.24
CA VAL A 52 0.17 -6.14 2.89
C VAL A 52 0.54 -5.43 4.21
N ALA A 53 1.36 -6.06 5.05
CA ALA A 53 1.83 -5.44 6.29
C ALA A 53 2.64 -4.15 6.05
N TYR A 54 3.36 -4.05 4.93
CA TYR A 54 4.03 -2.81 4.52
C TYR A 54 3.02 -1.74 4.11
N LEU A 55 2.00 -2.08 3.33
CA LEU A 55 0.96 -1.15 2.90
C LEU A 55 0.20 -0.61 4.11
N ASP A 56 -0.28 -1.48 5.00
CA ASP A 56 -1.00 -1.10 6.22
C ASP A 56 -0.17 -0.12 7.05
N ARG A 57 1.10 -0.44 7.30
CA ARG A 57 1.99 0.42 8.09
C ARG A 57 2.22 1.81 7.48
N ASN A 58 2.16 1.95 6.15
CA ASN A 58 2.46 3.21 5.47
C ASN A 58 1.23 3.99 4.99
N LEU A 59 0.06 3.35 4.93
CA LEU A 59 -1.17 3.92 4.36
C LEU A 59 -2.36 3.89 5.32
N GLU A 60 -2.34 3.02 6.33
CA GLU A 60 -3.32 3.09 7.38
C GLU A 60 -3.10 4.39 8.17
N ALA A 61 -4.14 5.20 8.23
CA ALA A 61 -4.03 6.55 8.76
C ALA A 61 -3.92 6.54 10.29
N ASP A 62 -2.77 6.94 10.81
CA ASP A 62 -2.70 7.45 12.18
C ASP A 62 -3.53 8.76 12.26
N PRO A 63 -4.47 8.91 13.21
CA PRO A 63 -5.33 10.10 13.30
C PRO A 63 -4.56 11.42 13.36
N ASP A 64 -3.40 11.44 14.02
CA ASP A 64 -2.57 12.65 14.15
C ASP A 64 -1.85 12.98 12.82
N GLU A 65 -1.51 11.96 12.04
CA GLU A 65 -0.94 12.10 10.70
C GLU A 65 -2.01 12.49 9.66
N GLN A 66 -3.24 11.97 9.79
CA GLN A 66 -4.39 12.34 8.96
C GLN A 66 -4.70 13.83 9.09
N GLU A 67 -4.74 14.38 10.31
CA GLU A 67 -4.98 15.82 10.52
C GLU A 67 -3.87 16.67 9.86
N SER A 68 -2.62 16.18 9.94
CA SER A 68 -1.48 16.85 9.32
C SER A 68 -1.53 16.81 7.79
N PHE A 69 -1.95 15.68 7.23
CA PHE A 69 -2.19 15.50 5.80
C PHE A 69 -3.32 16.41 5.31
N ASP A 70 -4.47 16.42 5.99
CA ASP A 70 -5.63 17.25 5.63
C ASP A 70 -5.30 18.73 5.67
N ARG A 71 -4.47 19.17 6.64
CA ARG A 71 -3.98 20.54 6.71
C ARG A 71 -3.04 20.88 5.56
N ALA A 72 -2.18 19.95 5.16
CA ALA A 72 -1.23 20.14 4.06
C ALA A 72 -1.89 20.08 2.68
N CYS A 73 -2.95 19.27 2.55
CA CYS A 73 -3.64 18.96 1.31
C CYS A 73 -5.04 19.56 1.17
N GLY A 74 -5.46 20.42 2.10
CA GLY A 74 -6.75 21.13 2.09
C GLY A 74 -6.98 22.00 0.84
N ASP A 75 -8.05 22.81 0.87
CA ASP A 75 -8.81 23.26 -0.30
C ASP A 75 -8.06 23.67 -1.57
N GLU A 76 -6.84 24.21 -1.49
CA GLU A 76 -5.94 24.33 -2.65
C GLU A 76 -4.49 24.63 -2.18
N PRO A 77 -3.54 23.68 -2.26
CA PRO A 77 -2.16 23.99 -1.93
C PRO A 77 -1.58 24.96 -2.96
N ALA A 78 -1.12 26.13 -2.51
CA ALA A 78 -0.60 27.21 -3.36
C ALA A 78 0.64 26.82 -4.20
N ASN A 79 1.30 25.69 -3.87
CA ASN A 79 2.43 25.16 -4.62
C ASN A 79 1.97 24.00 -5.51
N PRO A 80 2.13 24.08 -6.84
CA PRO A 80 1.66 23.04 -7.77
C PRO A 80 2.35 21.69 -7.54
N LYS A 81 3.56 21.66 -6.99
CA LYS A 81 4.23 20.41 -6.62
C LYS A 81 3.55 19.75 -5.42
N VAL A 82 3.11 20.55 -4.44
CA VAL A 82 2.37 20.05 -3.28
C VAL A 82 0.98 19.58 -3.71
N ALA A 83 0.34 20.29 -4.64
CA ALA A 83 -0.92 19.85 -5.25
C ALA A 83 -0.80 18.46 -5.88
N ALA A 84 0.20 18.24 -6.73
CA ALA A 84 0.45 16.95 -7.36
C ALA A 84 0.77 15.84 -6.34
N GLN A 85 1.51 16.15 -5.27
CA GLN A 85 1.79 15.19 -4.19
C GLN A 85 0.52 14.80 -3.41
N CYS A 86 -0.34 15.78 -3.12
CA CYS A 86 -1.62 15.54 -2.44
C CYS A 86 -2.60 14.75 -3.32
N GLU A 87 -2.64 15.04 -4.62
CA GLU A 87 -3.42 14.26 -5.58
C GLU A 87 -2.94 12.81 -5.63
N GLN A 88 -1.63 12.60 -5.76
CA GLN A 88 -1.04 11.26 -5.77
C GLN A 88 -1.33 10.49 -4.48
N ALA A 89 -1.15 11.12 -3.31
CA ALA A 89 -1.41 10.50 -2.03
C ALA A 89 -2.88 10.10 -1.87
N ARG A 90 -3.83 10.98 -2.22
CA ARG A 90 -5.27 10.67 -2.16
C ARG A 90 -5.65 9.53 -3.10
N ALA A 91 -5.17 9.57 -4.34
CA ALA A 91 -5.44 8.51 -5.31
C ALA A 91 -4.85 7.16 -4.87
N THR A 92 -3.70 7.17 -4.21
CA THR A 92 -3.07 5.96 -3.68
C THR A 92 -3.82 5.40 -2.47
N LEU A 93 -4.30 6.26 -1.57
CA LEU A 93 -5.14 5.85 -0.44
C LEU A 93 -6.47 5.25 -0.90
N ASP A 94 -7.14 5.90 -1.85
CA ASP A 94 -8.37 5.40 -2.48
C ASP A 94 -8.13 4.04 -3.16
N ALA A 95 -7.02 3.91 -3.89
CA ALA A 95 -6.59 2.65 -4.47
C ALA A 95 -6.41 1.55 -3.43
N TYR A 96 -5.68 1.85 -2.35
CA TYR A 96 -5.42 0.92 -1.25
C TYR A 96 -6.71 0.44 -0.58
N SER A 97 -7.64 1.35 -0.29
CA SER A 97 -8.96 1.00 0.26
C SER A 97 -9.83 0.18 -0.68
N SER A 98 -9.47 0.11 -1.97
CA SER A 98 -10.16 -0.69 -2.99
C SER A 98 -9.43 -1.97 -3.37
N ILE A 99 -8.31 -2.32 -2.71
CA ILE A 99 -7.59 -3.56 -3.01
C ILE A 99 -8.46 -4.75 -2.62
N ASP A 100 -8.76 -5.60 -3.60
CA ASP A 100 -9.48 -6.85 -3.39
C ASP A 100 -8.50 -7.99 -3.08
N SER A 101 -7.38 -8.05 -3.81
CA SER A 101 -6.40 -9.13 -3.65
C SER A 101 -4.97 -8.75 -4.06
N VAL A 102 -4.03 -9.52 -3.50
CA VAL A 102 -2.62 -9.55 -3.85
C VAL A 102 -2.26 -10.96 -4.30
N GLU A 103 -1.87 -11.10 -5.57
CA GLU A 103 -1.40 -12.35 -6.13
C GLU A 103 0.13 -12.33 -6.27
N VAL A 104 0.79 -13.37 -5.78
CA VAL A 104 2.23 -13.59 -5.94
C VAL A 104 2.45 -14.90 -6.71
N ALA A 105 2.82 -14.75 -7.98
CA ALA A 105 3.02 -15.86 -8.91
C ALA A 105 4.13 -15.52 -9.92
N ASP A 106 4.85 -16.54 -10.39
CA ASP A 106 5.94 -16.40 -11.38
C ASP A 106 6.99 -15.32 -11.01
N GLY A 107 7.22 -15.11 -9.72
CA GLY A 107 8.11 -14.07 -9.21
C GLY A 107 7.64 -12.64 -9.45
N ARG A 108 6.32 -12.42 -9.57
CA ARG A 108 5.66 -11.14 -9.81
C ARG A 108 4.51 -10.93 -8.84
N ILE A 109 4.23 -9.66 -8.56
CA ILE A 109 3.10 -9.24 -7.75
C ILE A 109 2.03 -8.65 -8.67
N THR A 110 0.80 -9.11 -8.51
CA THR A 110 -0.39 -8.50 -9.13
C THR A 110 -1.30 -7.99 -8.01
N ILE A 111 -1.57 -6.69 -8.00
CA ILE A 111 -2.58 -6.11 -7.09
C ILE A 111 -3.86 -5.90 -7.88
N VAL A 112 -4.97 -6.43 -7.40
CA VAL A 112 -6.31 -6.24 -7.98
C VAL A 112 -7.06 -5.19 -7.15
N THR A 113 -7.62 -4.20 -7.82
CA THR A 113 -8.31 -3.06 -7.21
C THR A 113 -9.68 -2.83 -7.83
N GLY A 114 -10.58 -2.21 -7.07
CA GLY A 114 -11.88 -1.73 -7.55
C GLY A 114 -11.83 -0.47 -8.42
N ILE A 115 -10.64 0.05 -8.78
CA ILE A 115 -10.49 1.30 -9.52
C ILE A 115 -11.01 1.16 -10.95
N GLU A 116 -11.87 2.07 -11.39
CA GLU A 116 -12.30 2.11 -12.79
C GLU A 116 -11.10 2.42 -13.72
N PRO A 117 -10.86 1.58 -14.75
CA PRO A 117 -9.73 1.79 -15.64
C PRO A 117 -9.93 2.99 -16.57
N GLY A 118 -8.85 3.75 -16.75
CA GLY A 118 -8.79 4.88 -17.68
C GLY A 118 -8.81 6.25 -17.00
N GLY A 119 -8.24 7.25 -17.70
CA GLY A 119 -8.11 8.61 -17.19
C GLY A 119 -6.90 8.83 -16.27
N ASP A 120 -6.75 10.09 -15.86
CA ASP A 120 -5.57 10.52 -15.09
C ASP A 120 -5.58 9.95 -13.67
N ALA A 121 -6.75 9.86 -13.03
CA ALA A 121 -6.89 9.34 -11.67
C ALA A 121 -6.41 7.88 -11.54
N ALA A 122 -6.84 6.99 -12.44
CA ALA A 122 -6.40 5.60 -12.46
C ALA A 122 -4.88 5.48 -12.70
N THR A 123 -4.32 6.34 -13.55
CA THR A 123 -2.87 6.39 -13.83
C THR A 123 -2.08 6.81 -12.59
N VAL A 124 -2.55 7.85 -11.90
CA VAL A 124 -1.92 8.39 -10.69
C VAL A 124 -1.98 7.36 -9.55
N ALA A 125 -3.14 6.72 -9.36
CA ALA A 125 -3.34 5.65 -8.38
C ALA A 125 -2.40 4.46 -8.64
N GLY A 126 -2.38 3.94 -9.87
CA GLY A 126 -1.53 2.82 -10.25
C GLY A 126 -0.04 3.12 -10.08
N GLN A 127 0.40 4.34 -10.40
CA GLN A 127 1.79 4.76 -10.17
C GLN A 127 2.13 4.84 -8.68
N GLY A 128 1.21 5.33 -7.85
CA GLY A 128 1.39 5.39 -6.40
C GLY A 128 1.57 4.00 -5.78
N LEU A 129 0.73 3.03 -6.15
CA LEU A 129 0.88 1.64 -5.72
C LEU A 129 2.19 1.01 -6.22
N CYS A 130 2.58 1.26 -7.47
CA CYS A 130 3.88 0.79 -7.97
C CYS A 130 5.07 1.37 -7.19
N ASP A 131 5.02 2.64 -6.81
CA ASP A 131 6.07 3.27 -6.01
C ASP A 131 6.16 2.64 -4.60
N LEU A 132 5.04 2.22 -4.02
CA LEU A 132 5.01 1.50 -2.74
C LEU A 132 5.57 0.08 -2.84
N ILE A 133 5.19 -0.69 -3.88
CA ILE A 133 5.77 -2.02 -4.14
C ILE A 133 7.29 -1.93 -4.29
N GLN A 134 7.79 -0.89 -4.96
CA GLN A 134 9.23 -0.66 -5.13
C GLN A 134 9.93 -0.23 -3.83
N GLY A 135 9.21 0.48 -2.95
CA GLY A 135 9.71 0.91 -1.65
C GLY A 135 9.66 -0.17 -0.57
N ALA A 136 8.92 -1.24 -0.79
CA ALA A 136 8.87 -2.39 0.10
C ALA A 136 10.12 -3.25 -0.09
N ASP A 137 10.64 -3.84 1.00
CA ASP A 137 11.80 -4.75 0.99
C ASP A 137 11.55 -6.05 0.19
N VAL A 138 10.38 -6.20 -0.44
CA VAL A 138 10.05 -7.21 -1.46
C VAL A 138 10.53 -6.81 -2.87
N ALA A 139 11.32 -5.74 -2.99
CA ALA A 139 11.75 -5.14 -4.26
C ALA A 139 12.43 -6.11 -5.25
N ASP A 140 13.02 -7.21 -4.78
CA ASP A 140 13.59 -8.27 -5.64
C ASP A 140 12.53 -8.96 -6.54
N PHE A 141 11.23 -8.80 -6.24
CA PHE A 141 10.07 -9.31 -7.01
C PHE A 141 9.40 -8.25 -7.91
N THR A 142 9.96 -7.04 -8.01
CA THR A 142 9.31 -5.92 -8.72
C THR A 142 9.23 -6.08 -10.24
N ARG A 143 10.04 -6.97 -10.85
CA ARG A 143 10.20 -6.97 -12.30
C ARG A 143 8.97 -7.51 -13.02
N GLY A 144 8.15 -6.59 -13.50
CA GLY A 144 6.92 -6.91 -14.23
C GLY A 144 5.74 -7.22 -13.32
N SER A 145 5.77 -6.68 -12.10
CA SER A 145 4.58 -6.53 -11.25
C SER A 145 3.59 -5.54 -11.87
N ARG A 146 2.31 -5.65 -11.53
CA ARG A 146 1.23 -4.90 -12.18
C ARG A 146 0.08 -4.58 -11.23
N ILE A 147 -0.65 -3.53 -11.57
CA ILE A 147 -1.87 -3.13 -10.89
C ILE A 147 -3.03 -3.29 -11.88
N LEU A 148 -4.05 -4.03 -11.45
CA LEU A 148 -5.29 -4.25 -12.19
C LEU A 148 -6.40 -3.43 -11.53
N GLY A 149 -7.22 -2.77 -12.35
CA GLY A 149 -8.46 -2.13 -11.95
C GLY A 149 -9.66 -3.05 -12.14
N ALA A 150 -10.85 -2.48 -12.01
CA ALA A 150 -12.12 -3.17 -12.14
C ALA A 150 -12.21 -3.93 -13.47
N GLY A 151 -12.62 -5.20 -13.38
CA GLY A 151 -12.71 -6.10 -14.54
C GLY A 151 -11.36 -6.56 -15.09
N ASP A 152 -10.33 -6.61 -14.24
CA ASP A 152 -8.97 -7.09 -14.54
C ASP A 152 -8.23 -6.28 -15.61
N ALA A 153 -8.65 -5.05 -15.85
CA ALA A 153 -7.99 -4.15 -16.80
C ALA A 153 -6.70 -3.60 -16.18
N GLU A 154 -5.57 -3.70 -16.89
CA GLU A 154 -4.31 -3.13 -16.41
C GLU A 154 -4.39 -1.61 -16.31
N ILE A 155 -4.16 -1.07 -15.11
CA ILE A 155 -4.07 0.37 -14.86
C ILE A 155 -2.61 0.83 -14.77
N ALA A 156 -1.69 -0.04 -14.34
CA ALA A 156 -0.26 0.25 -14.34
C ALA A 156 0.60 -1.02 -14.41
N ALA A 157 1.74 -0.91 -15.11
CA ALA A 157 2.82 -1.88 -15.05
C ALA A 157 4.00 -1.28 -14.26
N CYS A 158 4.42 -1.96 -13.20
CA CYS A 158 5.49 -1.50 -12.34
C CYS A 158 6.84 -1.78 -13.00
N VAL A 159 7.49 -0.73 -13.50
CA VAL A 159 8.82 -0.80 -14.10
C VAL A 159 9.88 -0.57 -13.03
N SER A 160 10.86 -1.49 -12.93
CA SER A 160 12.02 -1.33 -12.04
C SER A 160 12.77 -0.04 -12.41
N ARG A 161 12.99 0.84 -11.42
CA ARG A 161 13.71 2.11 -11.59
C ARG A 161 15.24 1.93 -11.59
#